data_AF-A0A662PWY6-F1
#
_entry.id   AF-A0A662PWY6-F1
#
_cell.length_a   1.000
_cell.length_b   1.000
_cell.length_c   1.000
_cell.angle_alpha   90.00
_cell.angle_beta   90.00
_cell.angle_gamma   90.00
#
_symmetry.space_group_name_H-M   'P 1'
#
loop_
_entity.id
_entity.type
_entity.pdbx_description
1 polymer ?
#
loop_
_entity_poly.entity_id
_entity_poly.type
_entity_poly.pdbx_seq_one_letter_code
_entity_poly.pdbx_strand_id
1 'polypeptide(L)'
;MDVRLLVVLVAAAIILLIAVALMLPQPSVERAEAGGKEEAKLEPIKSCRLTVVVDNNAGGGLETAWGVSILAEVDDLKILFDTGPDPGVLARNLKRLGIDPSEIDMVVISHEHHDHVGGLPYLAEVKPDLKVYVPSGMGSSVKAEIRRLGLRLVEVEDTMRIAGGV
;
A
#
# COMPACT_ATOMS: atom_id res chain seq x y z
N MET A 1 -36.46 39.97 1.23
CA MET A 1 -35.37 39.59 0.32
C MET A 1 -36.01 38.95 -0.90
N ASP A 2 -35.75 39.46 -2.10
CA ASP A 2 -36.39 38.98 -3.33
C ASP A 2 -35.94 37.53 -3.62
N VAL A 3 -36.89 36.62 -3.88
CA VAL A 3 -36.64 35.22 -4.20
C VAL A 3 -35.71 35.08 -5.41
N ARG A 4 -35.81 36.00 -6.38
CA ARG A 4 -34.93 36.02 -7.55
C ARG A 4 -33.48 36.33 -7.17
N LEU A 5 -33.27 37.27 -6.25
CA LEU A 5 -31.95 37.61 -5.74
C LEU A 5 -31.33 36.45 -4.96
N LEU A 6 -32.13 35.74 -4.15
CA LEU A 6 -31.67 34.57 -3.43
C LEU A 6 -31.24 33.44 -4.38
N VAL A 7 -32.01 33.16 -5.43
CA VAL A 7 -31.67 32.12 -6.42
C VAL A 7 -30.36 32.44 -7.15
N VAL A 8 -30.14 33.71 -7.54
CA VAL A 8 -28.91 34.14 -8.21
C VAL A 8 -27.69 33.99 -7.29
N LEU A 9 -27.81 34.36 -6.01
CA LEU A 9 -26.72 34.23 -5.05
C LEU A 9 -26.36 32.77 -4.78
N VAL A 10 -27.35 31.89 -4.67
CA VAL A 10 -27.12 30.43 -4.51
C VAL A 10 -26.44 29.84 -5.75
N ALA A 11 -26.90 30.19 -6.96
CA ALA A 11 -26.28 29.72 -8.19
C ALA A 11 -24.83 30.19 -8.32
N ALA A 12 -24.54 31.46 -7.99
CA ALA A 12 -23.19 32.00 -8.01
C ALA A 12 -22.27 31.29 -6.99
N ALA A 13 -22.77 30.99 -5.79
CA ALA A 13 -22.02 30.25 -4.78
C ALA A 13 -21.69 28.82 -5.22
N ILE A 14 -22.63 28.12 -5.88
CA ILE A 14 -22.41 26.78 -6.42
C ILE A 14 -21.35 26.80 -7.53
N ILE A 15 -21.45 27.74 -8.46
CA ILE A 15 -20.46 27.89 -9.55
C ILE A 15 -19.07 28.16 -8.98
N LEU A 16 -18.97 29.03 -7.97
CA LEU A 16 -17.71 29.33 -7.31
C LEU A 16 -17.12 28.10 -6.61
N LEU A 17 -17.96 27.31 -5.92
CA LEU A 17 -17.53 26.06 -5.27
C LEU A 17 -17.00 25.04 -6.29
N ILE A 18 -17.66 24.89 -7.43
CA ILE A 18 -17.21 23.99 -8.51
C ILE A 18 -15.88 24.47 -9.08
N ALA A 19 -15.74 25.78 -9.33
CA ALA A 19 -14.50 26.35 -9.85
C ALA A 19 -13.32 26.14 -8.90
N VAL A 20 -13.53 26.32 -7.57
CA VAL A 20 -12.52 26.03 -6.54
C VAL A 20 -12.17 24.55 -6.53
N ALA A 21 -13.15 23.65 -6.58
CA ALA A 21 -12.91 22.21 -6.60
C ALA A 21 -12.09 21.76 -7.82
N LEU A 22 -12.28 22.40 -8.98
CA LEU A 22 -11.50 22.14 -10.20
C LEU A 22 -10.06 22.67 -10.13
N MET A 23 -9.79 23.69 -9.30
CA MET A 23 -8.44 24.23 -9.10
C MET A 23 -7.65 23.49 -8.00
N LEU A 24 -8.30 22.66 -7.20
CA LEU A 24 -7.61 21.83 -6.22
C LEU A 24 -6.77 20.76 -6.96
N PRO A 25 -5.51 20.54 -6.53
CA PRO A 25 -4.67 19.51 -7.12
C PRO A 25 -5.37 18.16 -7.00
N GLN A 26 -5.60 17.53 -8.14
CA GLN A 26 -6.16 16.19 -8.19
C GLN A 26 -5.07 15.22 -7.68
N PRO A 27 -5.42 14.20 -6.87
CA PRO A 27 -4.46 13.19 -6.48
C PRO A 27 -3.88 12.55 -7.74
N SER A 28 -2.58 12.74 -7.95
CA SER A 28 -1.86 12.16 -9.08
C SER A 28 -1.89 10.64 -8.91
N VAL A 29 -2.58 9.95 -9.81
CA VAL A 29 -2.41 8.51 -9.96
C VAL A 29 -1.04 8.30 -10.61
N GLU A 30 -0.03 8.06 -9.77
CA GLU A 30 1.30 7.66 -10.21
C GLU A 30 1.18 6.24 -10.78
N ARG A 31 0.85 6.13 -12.07
CA ARG A 31 1.05 4.89 -12.82
C ARG A 31 2.54 4.72 -12.97
N ALA A 32 3.10 3.64 -12.43
CA ALA A 32 4.43 3.23 -12.80
C ALA A 32 4.44 3.07 -14.33
N GLU A 33 5.32 3.80 -15.01
CA GLU A 33 5.51 3.58 -16.45
C GLU A 33 5.93 2.13 -16.62
N ALA A 34 5.15 1.38 -17.40
CA ALA A 34 5.52 0.05 -17.83
C ALA A 34 6.84 0.18 -18.61
N GLY A 35 7.94 -0.15 -17.94
CA GLY A 35 9.20 -0.43 -18.61
C GLY A 35 8.88 -1.43 -19.71
N GLY A 36 9.29 -1.11 -20.95
CA GLY A 36 9.04 -1.98 -22.10
C GLY A 36 9.47 -3.42 -21.82
N LYS A 37 9.03 -4.34 -22.68
CA LYS A 37 9.28 -5.80 -22.66
C LYS A 37 10.78 -6.20 -22.74
N GLU A 38 11.68 -5.51 -22.06
CA GLU A 38 12.96 -6.08 -21.66
C GLU A 38 12.65 -7.09 -20.56
N GLU A 39 13.08 -8.34 -20.76
CA GLU A 39 13.24 -9.27 -19.64
C GLU A 39 13.92 -8.49 -18.50
N ALA A 40 13.28 -8.40 -17.34
CA ALA A 40 13.83 -7.70 -16.20
C ALA A 40 15.13 -8.40 -15.79
N LYS A 41 16.25 -8.00 -16.40
CA LYS A 41 17.58 -8.43 -15.98
C LYS A 41 17.77 -7.91 -14.58
N LEU A 42 17.70 -8.82 -13.62
CA LEU A 42 17.98 -8.52 -12.24
C LEU A 42 19.48 -8.43 -12.05
N GLU A 43 19.92 -7.35 -11.41
CA GLU A 43 21.29 -7.22 -10.94
C GLU A 43 21.49 -8.14 -9.73
N PRO A 44 22.69 -8.70 -9.52
CA PRO A 44 23.00 -9.48 -8.33
C PRO A 44 22.82 -8.66 -7.04
N ILE A 45 22.24 -9.28 -6.03
CA ILE A 45 22.14 -8.75 -4.66
C ILE A 45 23.27 -9.31 -3.79
N LYS A 46 23.68 -8.58 -2.75
CA LYS A 46 24.71 -9.04 -1.80
C LYS A 46 24.13 -10.00 -0.77
N SER A 47 22.90 -9.76 -0.31
CA SER A 47 22.22 -10.63 0.66
C SER A 47 20.69 -10.54 0.53
N CYS A 48 20.03 -11.64 0.92
CA CYS A 48 18.59 -11.69 1.13
C CYS A 48 18.31 -12.49 2.40
N ARG A 49 17.53 -11.90 3.31
CA ARG A 49 16.99 -12.59 4.48
C ARG A 49 15.46 -12.52 4.44
N LEU A 50 14.82 -13.67 4.54
CA LEU A 50 13.37 -13.78 4.66
C LEU A 50 13.00 -14.11 6.09
N THR A 51 12.12 -13.31 6.68
CA THR A 51 11.61 -13.51 8.03
C THR A 51 10.09 -13.64 7.95
N VAL A 52 9.56 -14.79 8.35
CA VAL A 52 8.10 -15.00 8.44
C VAL A 52 7.58 -14.23 9.65
N VAL A 53 6.74 -13.24 9.40
CA VAL A 53 6.15 -12.36 10.42
C VAL A 53 4.78 -12.87 10.86
N VAL A 54 3.98 -13.38 9.93
CA VAL A 54 2.67 -13.99 10.18
C VAL A 54 2.57 -15.29 9.39
N ASP A 55 2.14 -16.36 10.06
CA ASP A 55 1.84 -17.67 9.46
C ASP A 55 0.71 -18.33 10.25
N ASN A 56 0.06 -19.30 9.61
CA ASN A 56 -0.96 -20.16 10.22
C ASN A 56 -0.37 -21.06 11.32
N ASN A 57 0.93 -21.35 11.26
CA ASN A 57 1.63 -22.26 12.16
C ASN A 57 2.47 -21.50 13.17
N ALA A 58 2.49 -22.02 14.41
CA ALA A 58 3.26 -21.40 15.48
C ALA A 58 4.76 -21.58 15.26
N GLY A 59 5.53 -20.54 15.56
CA GLY A 59 6.98 -20.55 15.48
C GLY A 59 7.58 -19.30 16.13
N GLY A 60 8.78 -19.41 16.69
CA GLY A 60 9.54 -18.25 17.20
C GLY A 60 8.88 -17.43 18.31
N GLY A 61 7.85 -17.96 18.99
CA GLY A 61 7.07 -17.21 19.98
C GLY A 61 6.15 -16.13 19.38
N LEU A 62 5.88 -16.19 18.08
CA LEU A 62 4.96 -15.29 17.38
C LEU A 62 3.51 -15.74 17.52
N GLU A 63 2.59 -14.78 17.40
CA GLU A 63 1.17 -15.09 17.29
C GLU A 63 0.86 -15.65 15.91
N THR A 64 -0.07 -16.61 15.87
CA THR A 64 -0.54 -17.22 14.63
C THR A 64 -1.86 -16.60 14.19
N ALA A 65 -2.06 -16.54 12.88
CA ALA A 65 -3.35 -16.19 12.29
C ALA A 65 -3.47 -16.85 10.91
N TRP A 66 -4.69 -17.02 10.41
CA TRP A 66 -4.87 -17.51 9.04
C TRP A 66 -4.43 -16.42 8.06
N GLY A 67 -3.27 -16.58 7.44
CA GLY A 67 -2.70 -15.63 6.49
C GLY A 67 -1.18 -15.61 6.51
N VAL A 68 -0.61 -14.71 5.72
CA VAL A 68 0.85 -14.65 5.53
C VAL A 68 1.35 -13.22 5.55
N SER A 69 2.53 -13.04 6.15
CA SER A 69 3.34 -11.84 5.99
C SER A 69 4.81 -12.22 6.15
N ILE A 70 5.64 -11.78 5.21
CA ILE A 70 7.08 -12.07 5.18
C ILE A 70 7.84 -10.76 5.01
N LEU A 71 8.75 -10.46 5.92
CA LEU A 71 9.73 -9.40 5.71
C LEU A 71 10.89 -9.94 4.89
N ALA A 72 11.07 -9.39 3.70
CA ALA A 72 12.24 -9.61 2.86
C ALA A 72 13.22 -8.45 3.04
N GLU A 73 14.40 -8.75 3.57
CA GLU A 73 15.50 -7.81 3.72
C GLU A 73 16.52 -8.10 2.62
N VAL A 74 16.56 -7.24 1.59
CA VAL A 74 17.38 -7.40 0.38
C VAL A 74 18.39 -6.26 0.33
N ASP A 75 19.65 -6.56 0.56
CA ASP A 75 20.70 -5.55 0.81
C ASP A 75 20.25 -4.53 1.88
N ASP A 76 20.03 -3.28 1.48
CA ASP A 76 19.58 -2.18 2.35
C ASP A 76 18.05 -1.96 2.29
N LEU A 77 17.32 -2.72 1.48
CA LEU A 77 15.86 -2.62 1.31
C LEU A 77 15.10 -3.55 2.26
N LYS A 78 14.01 -3.04 2.83
CA LYS A 78 13.02 -3.80 3.62
C LYS A 78 11.67 -3.82 2.92
N ILE A 79 11.29 -4.99 2.41
CA ILE A 79 10.05 -5.21 1.69
C ILE A 79 9.15 -6.10 2.51
N LEU A 80 7.93 -5.64 2.82
CA LEU A 80 6.94 -6.49 3.45
C LEU A 80 6.06 -7.13 2.38
N PHE A 81 6.18 -8.44 2.22
CA PHE A 81 5.34 -9.22 1.31
C PHE A 81 4.12 -9.74 2.07
N ASP A 82 2.93 -9.27 1.67
CA ASP A 82 1.65 -9.43 2.37
C ASP A 82 1.69 -8.94 3.84
N THR A 83 0.52 -8.79 4.45
CA THR A 83 0.35 -8.13 5.76
C THR A 83 -0.40 -8.96 6.79
N GLY A 84 -0.77 -10.18 6.43
CA GLY A 84 -1.62 -11.03 7.26
C GLY A 84 -3.06 -10.51 7.37
N PRO A 85 -3.89 -11.18 8.19
CA PRO A 85 -5.32 -10.87 8.32
C PRO A 85 -5.62 -9.72 9.30
N ASP A 86 -4.71 -9.41 10.23
CA ASP A 86 -5.03 -8.57 11.38
C ASP A 86 -3.92 -7.55 11.69
N PRO A 87 -4.24 -6.25 11.82
CA PRO A 87 -3.26 -5.21 12.10
C PRO A 87 -2.58 -5.39 13.46
N GLY A 88 -3.31 -5.90 14.45
CA GLY A 88 -2.77 -6.14 15.80
C GLY A 88 -1.79 -7.31 15.84
N VAL A 89 -2.09 -8.41 15.14
CA VAL A 89 -1.18 -9.57 14.99
C VAL A 89 0.11 -9.13 14.32
N LEU A 90 0.01 -8.40 13.20
CA LEU A 90 1.18 -7.87 12.50
C LEU A 90 2.03 -6.99 13.43
N ALA A 91 1.41 -6.03 14.12
CA ALA A 91 2.08 -5.13 15.04
C ALA A 91 2.80 -5.86 16.19
N ARG A 92 2.12 -6.83 16.82
CA ARG A 92 2.70 -7.60 17.94
C ARG A 92 3.85 -8.49 17.48
N ASN A 93 3.75 -9.11 16.31
CA ASN A 93 4.80 -9.96 15.78
C ASN A 93 6.04 -9.16 15.36
N LEU A 94 5.87 -8.05 14.64
CA LEU A 94 6.98 -7.14 14.31
C LEU A 94 7.70 -6.66 15.57
N LYS A 95 6.94 -6.26 16.60
CA LYS A 95 7.50 -5.88 17.90
C LYS A 95 8.29 -7.01 18.57
N ARG A 96 7.77 -8.25 18.55
CA ARG A 96 8.48 -9.42 19.13
C ARG A 96 9.76 -9.76 18.38
N LEU A 97 9.78 -9.53 17.07
CA LEU A 97 10.95 -9.70 16.21
C LEU A 97 11.96 -8.55 16.33
N GLY A 98 11.62 -7.48 17.04
CA GLY A 98 12.47 -6.28 17.13
C GLY A 98 12.56 -5.51 15.82
N ILE A 99 11.57 -5.65 14.93
CA ILE A 99 11.51 -4.96 13.64
C ILE A 99 10.76 -3.64 13.83
N ASP A 100 11.37 -2.53 13.41
CA ASP A 100 10.71 -1.24 13.33
C ASP A 100 9.90 -1.13 12.03
N PRO A 101 8.56 -1.09 12.07
CA PRO A 101 7.73 -0.96 10.87
C PRO A 101 7.94 0.34 10.10
N SER A 102 8.48 1.40 10.73
CA SER A 102 8.79 2.66 10.03
C SER A 102 9.96 2.52 9.04
N GLU A 103 10.78 1.49 9.21
CA GLU A 103 11.90 1.17 8.32
C GLU A 103 11.49 0.34 7.10
N ILE A 104 10.22 -0.10 7.00
CA ILE A 104 9.73 -0.82 5.81
C ILE A 104 9.64 0.17 4.64
N ASP A 105 10.33 -0.12 3.53
CA ASP A 105 10.42 0.76 2.38
C ASP A 105 9.19 0.67 1.47
N MET A 106 8.65 -0.54 1.34
CA MET A 106 7.47 -0.81 0.52
C MET A 106 6.77 -2.11 0.93
N VAL A 107 5.50 -2.20 0.53
CA VAL A 107 4.68 -3.40 0.66
C VAL A 107 4.40 -3.98 -0.73
N VAL A 108 4.47 -5.29 -0.86
CA VAL A 108 4.02 -6.02 -2.05
C VAL A 108 2.88 -6.92 -1.63
N ILE A 109 1.70 -6.76 -2.24
CA ILE A 109 0.54 -7.60 -1.99
C ILE A 109 0.39 -8.63 -3.10
N SER A 110 0.26 -9.89 -2.73
CA SER A 110 0.10 -11.00 -3.66
C SER A 110 -1.28 -11.00 -4.34
N HIS A 111 -2.37 -10.82 -3.57
CA HIS A 111 -3.75 -10.77 -4.03
C HIS A 111 -4.72 -10.17 -2.98
N GLU A 112 -5.99 -9.93 -3.35
CA GLU A 112 -6.97 -9.16 -2.57
C GLU A 112 -7.61 -9.86 -1.36
N HIS A 113 -7.25 -11.10 -1.04
CA HIS A 113 -7.90 -11.77 0.08
C HIS A 113 -7.51 -11.13 1.42
N HIS A 114 -8.46 -11.13 2.35
CA HIS A 114 -8.32 -10.40 3.62
C HIS A 114 -7.12 -10.87 4.46
N ASP A 115 -6.77 -12.16 4.36
CA ASP A 115 -5.63 -12.78 5.02
C ASP A 115 -4.26 -12.34 4.47
N HIS A 116 -4.24 -11.48 3.45
CA HIS A 116 -3.05 -10.88 2.86
C HIS A 116 -3.02 -9.35 3.04
N VAL A 117 -4.17 -8.69 3.09
CA VAL A 117 -4.29 -7.23 3.12
C VAL A 117 -4.74 -6.65 4.46
N GLY A 118 -5.15 -7.51 5.40
CA GLY A 118 -5.77 -7.10 6.66
C GLY A 118 -4.86 -6.30 7.59
N GLY A 119 -3.54 -6.45 7.48
CA GLY A 119 -2.57 -5.69 8.26
C GLY A 119 -2.26 -4.27 7.77
N LEU A 120 -2.71 -3.90 6.55
CA LEU A 120 -2.44 -2.57 5.96
C LEU A 120 -2.82 -1.37 6.84
N PRO A 121 -3.94 -1.37 7.61
CA PRO A 121 -4.28 -0.23 8.46
C PRO A 121 -3.20 0.10 9.51
N TYR A 122 -2.50 -0.90 10.04
CA TYR A 122 -1.40 -0.68 10.97
C TYR A 122 -0.22 0.03 10.30
N LEU A 123 0.15 -0.40 9.09
CA LEU A 123 1.24 0.23 8.35
C LEU A 123 0.89 1.67 7.96
N ALA A 124 -0.36 1.94 7.62
CA ALA A 124 -0.85 3.28 7.33
C ALA A 124 -0.76 4.23 8.55
N GLU A 125 -1.03 3.72 9.75
CA GLU A 125 -0.87 4.47 11.00
C GLU A 125 0.60 4.79 11.28
N VAL A 126 1.50 3.83 11.08
CA VAL A 126 2.93 3.98 11.37
C VAL A 126 3.65 4.83 10.31
N LYS A 127 3.38 4.58 9.02
CA LYS A 127 4.09 5.18 7.89
C LYS A 127 3.09 5.59 6.79
N PRO A 128 2.47 6.77 6.93
CA PRO A 128 1.63 7.34 5.88
C PRO A 128 2.40 7.46 4.56
N ASP A 129 1.69 7.36 3.43
CA ASP A 129 2.26 7.44 2.08
C ASP A 129 3.28 6.31 1.74
N LEU A 130 3.32 5.23 2.53
CA LEU A 130 4.06 4.02 2.19
C LEU A 130 3.56 3.42 0.87
N LYS A 131 4.50 3.05 -0.01
CA LYS A 131 4.22 2.43 -1.31
C LYS A 131 3.68 1.01 -1.13
N VAL A 132 2.55 0.72 -1.77
CA VAL A 132 1.91 -0.59 -1.80
C VAL A 132 1.74 -1.01 -3.25
N TYR A 133 2.54 -2.00 -3.68
CA TYR A 133 2.46 -2.61 -4.99
C TYR A 133 1.39 -3.70 -4.99
N VAL A 134 0.50 -3.67 -5.98
CA VAL A 134 -0.58 -4.65 -6.14
C VAL A 134 -0.71 -5.09 -7.60
N PRO A 135 -1.15 -6.32 -7.89
CA PRO A 135 -1.59 -6.70 -9.22
C PRO A 135 -2.68 -5.75 -9.76
N SER A 136 -2.55 -5.32 -11.02
CA SER A 136 -3.54 -4.47 -11.68
C SER A 136 -4.90 -5.17 -11.85
N GLY A 137 -4.93 -6.51 -11.83
CA GLY A 137 -6.17 -7.29 -11.84
C GLY A 137 -6.95 -7.30 -10.52
N MET A 138 -6.35 -6.81 -9.43
CA MET A 138 -6.95 -6.82 -8.09
C MET A 138 -8.26 -6.01 -8.04
N GLY A 139 -9.24 -6.49 -7.26
CA GLY A 139 -10.52 -5.82 -7.06
C GLY A 139 -10.44 -4.33 -6.70
N SER A 140 -11.31 -3.52 -7.31
CA SER A 140 -11.31 -2.06 -7.15
C SER A 140 -11.61 -1.58 -5.72
N SER A 141 -12.34 -2.38 -4.93
CA SER A 141 -12.64 -2.09 -3.53
C SER A 141 -11.38 -2.07 -2.67
N VAL A 142 -10.50 -3.05 -2.82
CA VAL A 142 -9.23 -3.13 -2.07
C VAL A 142 -8.28 -2.01 -2.50
N LYS A 143 -8.21 -1.70 -3.79
CA LYS A 143 -7.45 -0.54 -4.28
C LYS A 143 -7.95 0.78 -3.71
N ALA A 144 -9.27 0.94 -3.58
CA ALA A 144 -9.88 2.11 -2.96
C ALA A 144 -9.60 2.16 -1.45
N GLU A 145 -9.60 1.01 -0.77
CA GLU A 145 -9.20 0.88 0.64
C GLU A 145 -7.78 1.40 0.87
N ILE A 146 -6.81 0.91 0.10
CA ILE A 146 -5.40 1.31 0.19
C ILE A 146 -5.27 2.84 0.08
N ARG A 147 -5.93 3.44 -0.92
CA ARG A 147 -5.95 4.90 -1.09
C ARG A 147 -6.62 5.61 0.09
N ARG A 148 -7.72 5.06 0.64
CA ARG A 148 -8.44 5.65 1.78
C ARG A 148 -7.61 5.62 3.07
N LEU A 149 -6.79 4.59 3.25
CA LEU A 149 -5.85 4.49 4.36
C LEU A 149 -4.71 5.52 4.27
N GLY A 150 -4.56 6.24 3.15
CA GLY A 150 -3.45 7.18 2.95
C GLY A 150 -2.16 6.51 2.53
N LEU A 151 -2.23 5.30 1.99
CA LEU A 151 -1.11 4.58 1.39
C LEU A 151 -1.00 4.87 -0.10
N ARG A 152 0.22 4.81 -0.65
CA ARG A 152 0.46 5.07 -2.06
C ARG A 152 0.31 3.79 -2.88
N LEU A 153 -0.84 3.65 -3.54
CA LEU A 153 -1.09 2.51 -4.43
C LEU A 153 -0.25 2.59 -5.70
N VAL A 154 0.47 1.51 -6.00
CA VAL A 154 1.14 1.28 -7.29
C VAL A 154 0.57 0.01 -7.92
N GLU A 155 -0.06 0.14 -9.08
CA GLU A 155 -0.65 -1.00 -9.81
C GLU A 155 0.37 -1.60 -10.77
N VAL A 156 0.53 -2.92 -10.73
CA VAL A 156 1.51 -3.69 -11.52
C VAL A 156 0.77 -4.52 -12.56
N GLU A 157 0.94 -4.20 -13.84
CA GLU A 157 0.30 -4.91 -14.97
C GLU A 157 1.13 -6.10 -15.45
N ASP A 158 2.44 -5.90 -15.58
CA ASP A 158 3.40 -6.89 -16.08
C ASP A 158 4.61 -6.96 -15.12
N THR A 159 5.51 -7.92 -15.35
CA THR A 159 6.79 -8.00 -14.63
C THR A 159 7.52 -6.67 -14.68
N MET A 160 7.87 -6.13 -13.52
CA MET A 160 8.61 -4.88 -13.40
C MET A 160 9.67 -4.99 -12.32
N ARG A 161 10.71 -4.17 -12.46
CA ARG A 161 11.71 -3.96 -11.41
C ARG A 161 11.21 -2.88 -10.45
N ILE A 162 11.13 -3.19 -9.17
CA ILE A 162 10.71 -2.25 -8.12
C ILE A 162 11.91 -1.73 -7.30
N ALA A 163 13.05 -2.43 -7.33
CA ALA A 163 14.32 -1.99 -6.76
C ALA A 163 15.52 -2.65 -7.47
N GLY A 164 16.75 -2.29 -7.08
CA GLY A 164 17.93 -3.01 -7.55
C GLY A 164 17.86 -4.49 -7.14
N GLY A 165 17.84 -5.40 -8.12
CA GLY A 165 17.76 -6.84 -7.87
C GLY A 165 16.38 -7.36 -7.44
N VAL A 166 15.33 -6.53 -7.48
CA VAL A 166 13.94 -6.89 -7.13
C VAL A 166 12.94 -6.42 -8.19
#